data_AF-A0A7V9EMK4-F1
#
_entry.id   AF-A0A7V9EMK4-F1
#
_cell.length_a   1.000
_cell.length_b   1.000
_cell.length_c   1.000
_cell.angle_alpha   90.00
_cell.angle_beta   90.00
_cell.angle_gamma   90.00
#
_symmetry.space_group_name_H-M   'P 1'
#
loop_
_entity.id
_entity.type
_entity.pdbx_description
1 polymer ?
#
loop_
_entity_poly.entity_id
_entity_poly.type
_entity_poly.pdbx_seq_one_letter_code
_entity_poly.pdbx_strand_id
1 'polypeptide(L)'
;MFQRFHTLREKRGQGGFTLIELLVVVLIIAILAAIAIPVFLRQRQRGWEAQAQSAVKNGATAAESYGTTTGGNYVGLDGVAGPPLLVTNGYSATAGITTTTEATATRYCIQANHNQLTPNFRYDSSVGAPEEGDCPAL
;
A
#
# COMPACT_ATOMS: atom_id res chain seq x y z
N MET A 1 -48.55 -62.69 -26.41
CA MET A 1 -48.97 -61.32 -26.12
C MET A 1 -48.38 -60.90 -24.77
N PHE A 2 -47.48 -59.90 -24.80
CA PHE A 2 -46.83 -59.20 -23.69
C PHE A 2 -45.64 -59.86 -22.97
N GLN A 3 -44.47 -59.65 -23.57
CA GLN A 3 -43.17 -59.58 -22.88
C GLN A 3 -43.19 -58.41 -21.87
N ARG A 4 -42.88 -58.69 -20.60
CA ARG A 4 -42.67 -57.65 -19.59
C ARG A 4 -41.26 -57.10 -19.71
N PHE A 5 -41.16 -55.85 -20.14
CA PHE A 5 -39.95 -55.03 -20.05
C PHE A 5 -39.60 -54.79 -18.57
N HIS A 6 -38.52 -55.41 -18.09
CA HIS A 6 -37.85 -54.99 -16.87
C HIS A 6 -37.13 -53.66 -17.16
N THR A 7 -37.71 -52.57 -16.70
CA THR A 7 -37.13 -51.23 -16.70
C THR A 7 -35.85 -51.24 -15.85
N LEU A 8 -34.70 -51.12 -16.50
CA LEU A 8 -33.42 -50.84 -15.87
C LEU A 8 -33.47 -49.44 -15.24
N ARG A 9 -33.82 -49.38 -13.95
CA ARG A 9 -33.68 -48.16 -13.17
C ARG A 9 -32.20 -48.03 -12.79
N GLU A 10 -31.41 -47.44 -13.69
CA GLU A 10 -30.09 -46.93 -13.34
C GLU A 10 -30.25 -45.97 -12.15
N LYS A 11 -29.80 -46.40 -10.97
CA LYS A 11 -29.53 -45.50 -9.86
C LYS A 11 -28.37 -44.61 -10.31
N ARG A 12 -28.69 -43.46 -10.90
CA ARG A 12 -27.72 -42.37 -11.05
C ARG A 12 -27.15 -42.10 -9.66
N GLY A 13 -25.90 -42.52 -9.47
CA GLY A 13 -25.18 -42.41 -8.21
C GLY A 13 -25.13 -40.95 -7.78
N GLN A 14 -25.98 -40.60 -6.82
CA GLN A 14 -25.79 -39.39 -6.04
C GLN A 14 -24.61 -39.69 -5.11
N GLY A 15 -23.40 -39.49 -5.62
CA GLY A 15 -22.18 -39.49 -4.82
C GLY A 15 -22.23 -38.31 -3.86
N GLY A 16 -22.62 -38.57 -2.62
CA GLY A 16 -22.53 -37.59 -1.55
C GLY A 16 -21.08 -37.35 -1.17
N PHE A 17 -20.74 -36.09 -0.89
CA PHE A 17 -19.43 -35.69 -0.36
C PHE A 17 -19.24 -36.34 1.02
N THR A 18 -18.13 -37.04 1.23
CA THR A 18 -17.86 -37.68 2.52
C THR A 18 -17.32 -36.65 3.53
N LEU A 19 -17.63 -36.83 4.82
CA LEU A 19 -17.08 -35.97 5.88
C LEU A 19 -15.55 -36.03 5.92
N ILE A 20 -14.96 -37.19 5.58
CA ILE A 20 -13.52 -37.36 5.54
C ILE A 20 -12.87 -36.58 4.39
N GLU A 21 -13.52 -36.47 3.22
CA GLU A 21 -13.03 -35.64 2.13
C GLU A 21 -12.98 -34.16 2.52
N LEU A 22 -14.03 -33.65 3.19
CA LEU A 22 -14.00 -32.27 3.69
C LEU A 22 -12.93 -32.08 4.76
N LEU A 23 -12.73 -33.07 5.64
CA LEU A 23 -11.74 -33.01 6.71
C LEU A 23 -10.30 -32.89 6.17
N VAL A 24 -9.95 -33.68 5.15
CA VAL A 24 -8.62 -33.60 4.53
C VAL A 24 -8.43 -32.28 3.79
N VAL A 25 -9.46 -31.75 3.14
CA VAL A 25 -9.38 -30.46 2.43
C VAL A 25 -9.13 -29.31 3.41
N VAL A 26 -9.88 -29.23 4.52
CA VAL A 26 -9.66 -28.17 5.51
C VAL A 26 -8.30 -28.29 6.21
N LEU A 27 -7.81 -29.52 6.41
CA LEU A 27 -6.46 -29.77 6.92
C LEU A 27 -5.39 -29.17 6.00
N ILE A 28 -5.50 -29.41 4.68
CA ILE A 28 -4.54 -28.88 3.71
C ILE A 28 -4.62 -27.35 3.65
N ILE A 29 -5.83 -26.78 3.60
CA ILE A 29 -6.02 -25.32 3.61
C ILE A 29 -5.44 -24.69 4.88
N ALA A 30 -5.60 -25.32 6.04
CA ALA A 30 -5.03 -24.84 7.30
C ALA A 30 -3.50 -24.77 7.27
N ILE A 31 -2.84 -25.78 6.70
CA ILE A 31 -1.38 -25.79 6.53
C ILE A 31 -0.93 -24.67 5.59
N LEU A 32 -1.60 -24.50 4.45
CA LEU A 32 -1.29 -23.45 3.49
C LEU A 32 -1.51 -22.05 4.09
N ALA A 33 -2.62 -21.84 4.80
CA ALA A 33 -2.95 -20.56 5.44
C ALA A 33 -1.93 -20.18 6.51
N ALA A 34 -1.45 -21.15 7.30
CA ALA A 34 -0.45 -20.92 8.35
C ALA A 34 0.86 -20.31 7.80
N ILE A 35 1.28 -20.70 6.59
CA ILE A 35 2.48 -20.15 5.92
C ILE A 35 2.14 -18.88 5.14
N ALA A 36 1.01 -18.86 4.43
CA ALA A 36 0.65 -17.78 3.52
C ALA A 36 0.32 -16.47 4.26
N ILE A 37 -0.40 -16.52 5.38
CA ILE A 37 -0.81 -15.32 6.13
C ILE A 37 0.38 -14.46 6.58
N PRO A 38 1.41 -14.98 7.29
CA PRO A 38 2.52 -14.14 7.73
C PRO A 38 3.36 -13.60 6.56
N VAL A 39 3.48 -14.35 5.46
CA VAL A 39 4.17 -13.89 4.24
C VAL A 39 3.40 -12.73 3.60
N PHE A 40 2.09 -12.89 3.43
CA PHE A 40 1.22 -11.87 2.87
C PHE A 40 1.23 -10.58 3.69
N LEU A 41 1.18 -10.67 5.02
CA LEU A 41 1.25 -9.50 5.89
C LEU A 41 2.56 -8.73 5.73
N ARG A 42 3.71 -9.43 5.61
CA ARG A 42 5.01 -8.78 5.36
C ARG A 42 5.09 -8.15 3.98
N GLN A 43 4.54 -8.80 2.94
CA GLN A 43 4.50 -8.23 1.59
C GLN A 43 3.65 -6.96 1.56
N ARG A 44 2.51 -6.97 2.26
CA ARG A 44 1.65 -5.79 2.39
C ARG A 44 2.38 -4.63 3.09
N GLN A 45 3.11 -4.92 4.17
CA GLN A 45 3.93 -3.92 4.87
C GLN A 45 4.97 -3.26 3.95
N ARG A 46 5.73 -4.08 3.21
CA ARG A 46 6.71 -3.59 2.22
C ARG A 46 6.06 -2.77 1.11
N GLY A 47 4.83 -3.11 0.72
CA GLY A 47 4.03 -2.32 -0.20
C GLY A 47 3.74 -0.92 0.35
N TRP A 48 3.35 -0.82 1.61
CA TRP A 48 3.12 0.48 2.27
C TRP A 48 4.40 1.30 2.42
N GLU A 49 5.54 0.66 2.76
CA GLU A 49 6.85 1.32 2.79
C GLU A 49 7.23 1.89 1.42
N ALA A 50 7.07 1.10 0.36
CA ALA A 50 7.35 1.54 -1.00
C ALA A 50 6.42 2.70 -1.43
N GLN A 51 5.15 2.67 -1.03
CA GLN A 51 4.20 3.76 -1.27
C GLN A 51 4.62 5.03 -0.54
N ALA A 52 5.03 4.94 0.73
CA ALA A 52 5.50 6.09 1.52
C ALA A 52 6.77 6.70 0.93
N GLN A 53 7.75 5.87 0.57
CA GLN A 53 8.97 6.31 -0.11
C GLN A 53 8.67 6.98 -1.46
N SER A 54 7.74 6.43 -2.24
CA SER A 54 7.32 7.06 -3.50
C SER A 54 6.61 8.39 -3.27
N ALA A 55 5.77 8.49 -2.23
CA ALA A 55 5.05 9.72 -1.90
C ALA A 55 6.02 10.86 -1.59
N VAL A 56 7.04 10.63 -0.76
CA VAL A 56 8.02 11.68 -0.44
C VAL A 56 8.92 12.04 -1.64
N LYS A 57 9.28 11.08 -2.51
CA LYS A 57 10.02 11.38 -3.77
C LYS A 57 9.21 12.22 -4.74
N ASN A 58 7.94 11.88 -4.93
CA ASN A 58 7.04 12.63 -5.80
C ASN A 58 6.81 14.04 -5.22
N GLY A 59 6.66 14.14 -3.90
CA GLY A 59 6.60 15.42 -3.19
C GLY A 59 7.85 16.26 -3.44
N ALA A 60 9.04 15.67 -3.34
CA ALA A 60 10.31 16.36 -3.60
C ALA A 60 10.38 16.88 -5.03
N THR A 61 9.95 16.08 -6.02
CA THR A 61 9.88 16.54 -7.42
C THR A 61 8.95 17.74 -7.58
N ALA A 62 7.79 17.75 -6.91
CA ALA A 62 6.88 18.89 -6.91
C ALA A 62 7.46 20.11 -6.18
N ALA A 63 8.19 19.91 -5.08
CA ALA A 63 8.89 20.97 -4.36
C ALA A 63 9.99 21.60 -5.22
N GLU A 64 10.78 20.79 -5.94
CA GLU A 64 11.78 21.29 -6.88
C GLU A 64 11.13 22.05 -8.04
N SER A 65 10.01 21.57 -8.58
CA SER A 65 9.24 22.29 -9.60
C SER A 65 8.82 23.68 -9.10
N TYR A 66 8.32 23.77 -7.86
CA TYR A 66 8.03 25.06 -7.24
C TYR A 66 9.28 25.92 -7.11
N GLY A 67 10.39 25.36 -6.59
CA GLY A 67 11.68 26.02 -6.47
C GLY A 67 12.19 26.60 -7.79
N THR A 68 12.01 25.91 -8.93
CA THR A 68 12.41 26.45 -10.23
C THR A 68 11.64 27.72 -10.62
N THR A 69 10.39 27.86 -10.18
CA THR A 69 9.54 29.02 -10.48
C THR A 69 9.81 30.19 -9.53
N THR A 70 10.25 29.89 -8.30
CA THR A 70 10.51 30.90 -7.25
C THR A 70 11.99 31.26 -7.08
N GLY A 71 12.87 30.76 -7.97
CA GLY A 71 14.30 31.06 -7.91
C GLY A 71 15.03 30.37 -6.76
N GLY A 72 14.59 29.16 -6.38
CA GLY A 72 15.16 28.35 -5.32
C GLY A 72 14.59 28.63 -3.92
N ASN A 73 13.47 29.36 -3.84
CA ASN A 73 12.80 29.66 -2.58
C ASN A 73 11.62 28.71 -2.31
N TYR A 74 11.71 27.89 -1.25
CA TYR A 74 10.69 26.90 -0.92
C TYR A 74 9.68 27.38 0.14
N VAL A 75 9.73 28.65 0.57
CA VAL A 75 8.75 29.21 1.53
C VAL A 75 7.33 29.07 1.00
N GLY A 76 6.41 28.69 1.89
CA GLY A 76 5.00 28.51 1.59
C GLY A 76 4.63 27.09 1.18
N LEU A 77 5.61 26.19 1.01
CA LEU A 77 5.35 24.75 0.88
C LEU A 77 4.94 24.10 2.22
N ASP A 78 5.00 24.81 3.34
CA ASP A 78 4.61 24.30 4.65
C ASP A 78 3.15 23.85 4.67
N GLY A 79 2.89 22.71 5.31
CA GLY A 79 1.52 22.27 5.53
C GLY A 79 1.34 20.77 5.67
N VAL A 80 0.08 20.36 5.80
CA VAL A 80 -0.33 18.97 5.99
C VAL A 80 -1.24 18.50 4.85
N ALA A 81 -1.29 17.20 4.64
CA ALA A 81 -2.10 16.52 3.62
C ALA A 81 -1.83 16.93 2.17
N GLY A 82 -0.55 17.12 1.81
CA GLY A 82 -0.18 17.61 0.49
C GLY A 82 -0.47 19.12 0.40
N PRO A 83 0.46 19.97 0.89
CA PRO A 83 0.30 21.41 0.85
C PRO A 83 -0.23 21.88 -0.52
N PRO A 84 -1.18 22.83 -0.58
CA PRO A 84 -1.84 23.22 -1.83
C PRO A 84 -0.86 23.56 -2.97
N LEU A 85 0.30 24.10 -2.61
CA LEU A 85 1.37 24.41 -3.57
C LEU A 85 2.07 23.17 -4.11
N LEU A 86 2.27 22.10 -3.33
CA LEU A 86 2.78 20.83 -3.88
C LEU A 86 1.78 20.23 -4.86
N VAL A 87 0.49 20.23 -4.54
CA VAL A 87 -0.56 19.70 -5.44
C VAL A 87 -0.64 20.49 -6.73
N THR A 88 -0.55 21.82 -6.63
CA THR A 88 -0.49 22.71 -7.80
C THR A 88 0.75 22.44 -8.67
N ASN A 89 1.85 22.00 -8.05
CA ASN A 89 3.10 21.63 -8.72
C ASN A 89 3.20 20.12 -9.02
N GLY A 90 2.05 19.44 -9.16
CA GLY A 90 1.99 18.08 -9.70
C GLY A 90 2.08 16.95 -8.68
N TYR A 91 2.06 17.25 -7.37
CA TYR A 91 1.93 16.23 -6.34
C TYR A 91 0.52 15.64 -6.34
N SER A 92 0.42 14.30 -6.38
CA SER A 92 -0.84 13.59 -6.19
C SER A 92 -0.82 12.86 -4.86
N ALA A 93 -1.84 13.11 -4.04
CA ALA A 93 -1.97 12.46 -2.74
C ALA A 93 -2.22 10.96 -2.92
N THR A 94 -1.47 10.15 -2.17
CA THR A 94 -1.64 8.69 -2.15
C THR A 94 -2.62 8.32 -1.05
N ALA A 95 -3.62 7.50 -1.37
CA ALA A 95 -4.59 7.02 -0.37
C ALA A 95 -3.88 6.30 0.79
N GLY A 96 -4.26 6.63 2.03
CA GLY A 96 -3.65 6.07 3.24
C GLY A 96 -2.36 6.76 3.70
N ILE A 97 -1.85 7.75 2.94
CA ILE A 97 -0.68 8.54 3.30
C ILE A 97 -1.10 9.99 3.56
N THR A 98 -0.73 10.51 4.72
CA THR A 98 -0.80 11.94 5.02
C THR A 98 0.59 12.53 4.84
N THR A 99 0.73 13.47 3.92
CA THR A 99 2.02 14.11 3.64
C THR A 99 2.12 15.45 4.35
N THR A 100 3.13 15.63 5.18
CA THR A 100 3.48 16.90 5.80
C THR A 100 4.72 17.48 5.15
N THR A 101 4.84 18.80 5.14
CA THR A 101 6.00 19.48 4.57
C THR A 101 6.39 20.63 5.47
N GLU A 102 7.68 20.71 5.75
CA GLU A 102 8.35 21.79 6.44
C GLU A 102 9.34 22.40 5.43
N ALA A 103 9.35 23.71 5.27
CA ALA A 103 10.10 24.39 4.23
C ALA A 103 10.58 25.76 4.69
N THR A 104 11.76 26.11 4.20
CA THR A 104 12.43 27.40 4.43
C THR A 104 12.81 27.99 3.07
N ALA A 105 13.53 29.11 3.07
CA ALA A 105 13.99 29.71 1.83
C ALA A 105 14.95 28.82 1.02
N THR A 106 15.62 27.83 1.63
CA THR A 106 16.68 27.06 0.95
C THR A 106 16.61 25.55 1.18
N ARG A 107 15.75 25.09 2.08
CA ARG A 107 15.62 23.68 2.44
C ARG A 107 14.15 23.32 2.62
N TYR A 108 13.80 22.10 2.27
CA TYR A 108 12.52 21.52 2.62
C TYR A 108 12.71 20.09 3.14
N CYS A 109 11.75 19.65 3.95
CA CYS A 109 11.59 18.27 4.34
C CYS A 109 10.13 17.87 4.13
N ILE A 110 9.92 16.75 3.45
CA ILE A 110 8.60 16.18 3.19
C ILE A 110 8.49 14.86 3.90
N GLN A 111 7.47 14.68 4.72
CA GLN A 111 7.22 13.45 5.47
C GLN A 111 5.92 12.80 5.00
N ALA A 112 5.97 11.48 4.81
CA ALA A 112 4.82 10.62 4.55
C ALA A 112 4.49 9.80 5.80
N ASN A 113 3.31 10.04 6.37
CA ASN A 113 2.75 9.26 7.46
C ASN A 113 1.70 8.29 6.92
N HIS A 114 1.90 6.99 7.13
CA HIS A 114 0.92 5.97 6.79
C HIS A 114 0.35 5.35 8.08
N ASN A 115 -0.97 5.32 8.21
CA ASN A 115 -1.67 4.96 9.45
C ASN A 115 -1.46 3.51 9.95
N GLN A 116 -0.83 2.64 9.15
CA GLN A 116 -0.47 1.25 9.50
C GLN A 116 1.05 1.00 9.43
N LEU A 117 1.86 2.04 9.27
CA LEU A 117 3.31 1.93 9.14
C LEU A 117 3.98 2.70 10.27
N THR A 118 5.02 2.10 10.84
CA THR A 118 5.94 2.76 11.77
C THR A 118 7.30 2.14 11.51
N PRO A 119 8.37 2.91 11.24
CA PRO A 119 8.47 4.38 11.27
C PRO A 119 7.86 5.09 10.04
N ASN A 120 7.72 6.42 10.11
CA ASN A 120 7.38 7.26 8.96
C ASN A 120 8.56 7.36 7.98
N PHE A 121 8.30 7.84 6.77
CA PHE A 121 9.35 8.14 5.80
C PHE A 121 9.41 9.64 5.54
N ARG A 122 10.63 10.16 5.39
CA ARG A 122 10.86 11.56 5.03
C ARG A 122 11.83 11.70 3.86
N TYR A 123 11.77 12.82 3.18
CA TYR A 123 12.74 13.26 2.19
C TYR A 123 13.20 14.66 2.57
N ASP A 124 14.49 14.80 2.85
CA ASP A 124 15.14 16.07 3.16
C ASP A 124 15.96 16.51 1.96
N SER A 125 15.80 17.77 1.52
CA SER A 125 16.55 18.30 0.38
C SER A 125 18.07 18.32 0.61
N SER A 126 18.53 18.27 1.85
CA SER A 126 19.96 18.15 2.22
C SER A 126 20.53 16.75 2.05
N VAL A 127 19.69 15.71 2.16
CA VAL A 127 20.09 14.29 2.04
C VAL A 127 19.88 13.78 0.63
N GLY A 128 18.80 14.22 -0.03
CA GLY A 128 18.50 13.87 -1.42
C GLY A 128 17.93 12.46 -1.62
N ALA A 129 17.57 11.76 -0.55
CA ALA A 129 17.00 10.41 -0.61
C ALA A 129 15.90 10.22 0.46
N PRO A 130 14.91 9.32 0.24
CA PRO A 130 13.99 8.93 1.29
C PRO A 130 14.71 8.18 2.40
N GLU A 131 14.40 8.55 3.62
CA GLU A 131 14.91 7.92 4.83
C GLU A 131 13.78 7.69 5.84
N GLU A 132 14.01 6.78 6.77
CA GLU A 132 13.08 6.55 7.87
C GLU A 132 13.20 7.67 8.90
N GLY A 133 12.06 8.18 9.35
CA GLY A 133 11.97 9.21 10.38
C GLY A 133 10.97 10.31 10.08
N ASP A 134 10.85 11.22 11.06
CA ASP A 134 10.02 12.41 10.98
C ASP A 134 10.84 13.62 10.54
N CYS A 135 10.22 14.59 9.86
CA CYS A 135 10.91 15.82 9.49
C CYS A 135 11.37 16.59 10.73
N PRO A 136 12.61 17.11 10.77
CA PRO A 136 13.02 18.04 11.81
C PRO A 136 12.22 19.34 11.65
N ALA A 137 12.02 20.07 12.76
CA ALA A 137 11.52 21.43 12.68
C ALA A 137 12.55 22.31 11.94
N LEU A 138 12.13 22.96 10.85
CA LEU A 138 12.98 23.80 10.00
C LEU A 138 12.75 25.30 10.23
#